data_AF-A0A164GK52-F1
#
_entry.id   AF-A0A164GK52-F1
#
_cell.length_a   1.000
_cell.length_b   1.000
_cell.length_c   1.000
_cell.angle_alpha   90.00
_cell.angle_beta   90.00
_cell.angle_gamma   90.00
#
_symmetry.space_group_name_H-M   'P 1'
#
loop_
_entity.id
_entity.type
_entity.pdbx_description
1 polymer ?
#
loop_
_entity_poly.entity_id
_entity_poly.type
_entity_poly.pdbx_seq_one_letter_code
_entity_poly.pdbx_strand_id
1 'polypeptide(L)'
;QENDILRIVRNTQCELVRTKRALATSAAQYDGWLAASILQLPECMNLQAQGETVLLKQCRAIRITFTTETTSCGPQPRFKNFTIATNG
;
A
#
# COMPACT_ATOMS: atom_id res chain seq x y z
N GLN A 1 2.40 -9.06 -40.36
CA GLN A 1 2.06 -10.19 -39.46
C GLN A 1 2.48 -9.77 -38.07
N GLU A 2 1.54 -9.61 -37.14
CA GLU A 2 1.87 -9.32 -35.74
C GLU A 2 2.58 -10.57 -35.17
N ASN A 3 3.74 -10.38 -34.55
CA ASN A 3 4.55 -11.48 -34.03
C ASN A 3 3.76 -12.18 -32.91
N ASP A 4 3.57 -13.50 -33.03
CA ASP A 4 2.83 -14.29 -32.05
C ASP A 4 3.35 -14.13 -30.62
N ILE A 5 4.67 -13.93 -30.46
CA ILE A 5 5.28 -13.64 -29.16
C ILE A 5 4.80 -12.30 -28.62
N LEU A 6 4.73 -11.26 -29.44
CA LEU A 6 4.23 -9.94 -29.01
C LEU A 6 2.77 -10.01 -28.56
N ARG A 7 1.95 -10.80 -29.26
CA ARG A 7 0.56 -11.05 -28.87
C ARG A 7 0.46 -11.76 -27.51
N ILE A 8 1.27 -12.80 -27.30
CA ILE A 8 1.31 -13.52 -26.02
C ILE A 8 1.75 -12.59 -24.89
N VAL A 9 2.86 -11.85 -25.06
CA VAL A 9 3.37 -10.90 -24.07
C VAL A 9 2.31 -9.88 -23.69
N ARG A 10 1.62 -9.30 -24.67
CA ARG A 10 0.55 -8.33 -24.43
C ARG A 10 -0.59 -8.94 -23.61
N ASN A 11 -1.05 -10.14 -23.98
CA ASN A 11 -2.14 -10.81 -23.27
C ASN A 11 -1.74 -11.14 -21.83
N THR A 12 -0.53 -11.67 -21.61
CA THR A 12 0.00 -11.95 -20.29
C THR A 12 0.11 -10.69 -19.44
N GLN A 13 0.54 -9.57 -20.03
CA GLN A 13 0.63 -8.29 -19.33
C GLN A 13 -0.75 -7.75 -18.93
N CYS A 14 -1.77 -7.89 -19.77
CA CYS A 14 -3.14 -7.53 -19.42
C CYS A 14 -3.67 -8.35 -18.23
N GLU A 15 -3.46 -9.66 -18.23
CA GLU A 15 -3.86 -10.52 -17.11
C GLU A 15 -3.10 -10.16 -15.83
N LEU A 16 -1.79 -9.91 -15.91
CA LEU A 16 -1.00 -9.47 -14.77
C LEU A 16 -1.55 -8.17 -14.16
N VAL A 17 -1.91 -7.19 -14.99
CA VAL A 17 -2.50 -5.92 -14.53
C VAL A 17 -3.85 -6.14 -13.85
N ARG A 18 -4.70 -7.01 -14.39
CA ARG A 18 -5.99 -7.37 -13.78
C ARG A 18 -5.80 -8.01 -12.41
N THR A 19 -4.89 -8.99 -12.31
CA THR A 19 -4.59 -9.68 -11.05
C THR A 19 -4.04 -8.71 -10.01
N LYS A 20 -3.08 -7.85 -10.38
CA LYS A 20 -2.53 -6.83 -9.47
C LYS A 20 -3.62 -5.89 -8.94
N ARG A 21 -4.54 -5.44 -9.80
CA ARG A 21 -5.64 -4.57 -9.39
C ARG A 21 -6.56 -5.25 -8.38
N ALA A 22 -6.98 -6.48 -8.65
CA ALA A 22 -7.85 -7.23 -7.74
C ALA A 22 -7.16 -7.49 -6.38
N LEU A 23 -5.88 -7.87 -6.42
CA LEU A 23 -5.08 -8.08 -5.21
C LEU A 23 -4.92 -6.79 -4.40
N ALA A 24 -4.63 -5.66 -5.05
CA ALA A 24 -4.51 -4.38 -4.39
C ALA A 24 -5.84 -3.91 -3.75
N THR A 25 -6.98 -4.07 -4.43
CA THR A 25 -8.29 -3.75 -3.85
C THR A 25 -8.59 -4.60 -2.61
N SER A 26 -8.25 -5.89 -2.64
CA SER A 26 -8.40 -6.79 -1.48
C SER A 26 -7.47 -6.39 -0.33
N ALA A 27 -6.19 -6.11 -0.64
CA ALA A 27 -5.21 -5.67 0.34
C ALA A 27 -5.61 -4.34 1.02
N ALA A 28 -6.20 -3.40 0.26
CA ALA A 28 -6.62 -2.10 0.76
C ALA A 28 -7.69 -2.16 1.86
N GLN A 29 -8.35 -3.32 2.03
CA GLN A 29 -9.33 -3.53 3.11
C GLN A 29 -8.67 -3.65 4.49
N TYR A 30 -7.39 -4.07 4.56
CA TYR A 30 -6.68 -4.26 5.83
C TYR A 30 -5.32 -3.55 5.90
N ASP A 31 -4.65 -3.33 4.77
CA ASP A 31 -3.38 -2.60 4.70
C ASP A 31 -3.25 -1.81 3.39
N GLY A 32 -3.52 -0.50 3.50
CA GLY A 32 -3.44 0.42 2.36
C GLY A 32 -2.03 0.68 1.85
N TRP A 33 -0.99 0.49 2.67
CA TRP A 33 0.41 0.64 2.24
C TRP A 33 0.86 -0.58 1.45
N LEU A 34 0.50 -1.78 1.89
CA LEU A 34 0.70 -3.01 1.14
C LEU A 34 -0.03 -2.97 -0.21
N ALA A 35 -1.27 -2.50 -0.21
CA ALA A 35 -2.04 -2.32 -1.44
C ALA A 35 -1.35 -1.39 -2.45
N ALA A 36 -0.76 -0.30 -1.97
CA ALA A 36 0.01 0.63 -2.80
C ALA A 36 1.29 -0.02 -3.36
N SER A 37 1.99 -0.83 -2.56
CA SER A 37 3.23 -1.50 -2.98
C SER A 37 2.99 -2.59 -4.04
N ILE A 38 1.86 -3.30 -3.99
CA ILE A 38 1.43 -4.25 -5.03
C ILE A 38 1.32 -3.56 -6.41
N LEU A 39 0.79 -2.33 -6.42
CA LEU A 39 0.68 -1.50 -7.61
C LEU A 39 1.97 -0.74 -7.95
N GLN A 40 3.04 -0.92 -7.18
CA GLN A 40 4.32 -0.25 -7.35
C GLN A 40 4.17 1.28 -7.36
N LEU A 41 3.27 1.80 -6.53
CA LEU A 41 3.11 3.24 -6.37
C LEU A 41 4.34 3.85 -5.67
N PRO A 42 4.63 5.13 -5.90
CA PRO A 42 5.69 5.83 -5.18
C PRO A 42 5.55 5.74 -3.66
N GLU A 43 6.66 5.93 -2.96
CA GLU A 43 6.67 6.01 -1.50
C GLU A 43 5.69 7.07 -1.00
N CYS A 44 5.14 6.86 0.21
CA CYS A 44 4.13 7.72 0.80
C CYS A 44 2.79 7.76 0.02
N MET A 45 2.33 6.61 -0.47
CA MET A 45 0.97 6.42 -0.97
C MET A 45 0.24 5.31 -0.22
N ASN A 46 -1.01 5.58 0.17
CA ASN A 46 -1.86 4.63 0.88
C ASN A 46 -3.19 4.47 0.12
N LEU A 47 -3.62 3.23 -0.12
CA LEU A 47 -4.92 2.95 -0.72
C LEU A 47 -5.94 2.64 0.37
N GLN A 48 -6.98 3.47 0.48
CA GLN A 48 -8.12 3.21 1.35
C GLN A 48 -9.24 2.55 0.54
N ALA A 49 -9.67 1.36 0.94
CA ALA A 49 -10.81 0.71 0.31
C ALA A 49 -12.12 1.52 0.45
N GLN A 50 -12.90 1.55 -0.63
CA GLN A 50 -14.25 2.10 -0.73
C GLN A 50 -15.13 1.13 -1.53
N GLY A 51 -15.61 0.08 -0.86
CA GLY A 51 -16.34 -1.01 -1.52
C GLY A 51 -15.45 -1.71 -2.56
N GLU A 52 -15.86 -1.68 -3.83
CA GLU A 52 -15.09 -2.23 -4.97
C GLU A 52 -14.01 -1.28 -5.52
N THR A 53 -13.95 -0.06 -4.99
CA THR A 53 -13.00 0.98 -5.42
C THR A 53 -11.97 1.26 -4.34
N VAL A 54 -10.94 2.03 -4.68
CA VAL A 54 -9.91 2.49 -3.73
C VAL A 54 -9.72 4.00 -3.87
N LEU A 55 -9.61 4.68 -2.74
CA LEU A 55 -9.19 6.07 -2.65
C LEU A 55 -7.67 6.12 -2.45
N LEU A 56 -6.98 6.80 -3.35
CA LEU A 56 -5.55 7.05 -3.21
C LEU A 56 -5.32 8.24 -2.26
N LYS A 57 -4.63 7.99 -1.15
CA LYS A 57 -4.14 9.02 -0.24
C LYS A 57 -2.65 9.22 -0.46
N GLN A 58 -2.29 10.43 -0.88
CA GLN A 58 -0.91 10.85 -0.93
C GLN A 58 -0.51 11.44 0.43
N CYS A 59 0.68 11.10 0.90
CA CYS A 59 1.26 11.72 2.08
C CYS A 59 2.61 12.35 1.78
N ARG A 60 3.14 13.01 2.82
CA ARG A 60 4.47 13.60 2.81
C ARG A 60 5.34 12.88 3.82
N ALA A 61 6.47 12.34 3.36
CA ALA A 61 7.49 11.82 4.25
C ALA A 61 8.06 12.96 5.10
N ILE A 62 8.02 12.80 6.42
CA ILE A 62 8.59 13.74 7.38
C ILE A 62 9.54 13.01 8.32
N ARG A 63 10.62 13.67 8.72
CA ARG A 63 11.50 13.16 9.77
C ARG A 63 10.88 13.52 11.12
N ILE A 64 10.69 12.52 11.96
CA ILE A 64 10.18 12.69 13.32
C ILE A 64 11.16 12.06 14.31
N THR A 65 11.24 12.62 15.50
CA THR A 65 11.87 11.99 16.65
C THR A 65 10.74 11.45 17.53
N PHE A 66 10.79 10.17 17.85
CA PHE A 66 9.82 9.51 18.73
C PHE A 66 10.53 9.00 19.97
N THR A 67 9.77 8.82 21.05
CA THR A 67 10.26 8.28 22.31
C THR A 67 9.56 6.96 22.61
N THR A 68 10.12 6.18 23.54
CA THR A 68 9.46 4.97 24.04
C THR A 68 8.76 5.30 25.35
N GLU A 69 7.48 4.97 25.44
CA GLU A 69 6.69 5.08 26.68
C GLU A 69 6.24 3.68 27.09
N THR A 70 6.45 3.31 28.35
CA THR A 70 6.00 2.01 28.85
C THR A 70 4.58 2.14 29.37
N THR A 71 3.65 1.43 28.73
CA THR A 71 2.24 1.34 29.16
C THR A 71 1.94 -0.05 29.70
N SER A 72 0.69 -0.32 30.07
CA SER A 72 0.23 -1.66 30.43
C SER A 72 0.39 -2.68 29.28
N CYS A 73 0.49 -2.20 28.04
CA CYS A 73 0.77 -3.03 26.86
C CYS A 73 2.27 -3.24 26.60
N GLY A 74 3.15 -2.71 27.46
CA GLY A 74 4.60 -2.74 27.29
C GLY A 74 5.18 -1.45 26.67
N PRO A 75 6.44 -1.47 26.23
CA PRO A 75 7.08 -0.32 25.59
C PRO A 75 6.45 0.00 24.23
N GLN A 76 5.94 1.22 24.06
CA GLN A 76 5.28 1.69 22.84
C GLN A 76 5.99 2.93 22.26
N PRO A 77 6.18 3.02 20.93
CA PRO A 77 6.75 4.21 20.29
C PRO A 77 5.71 5.34 20.22
N ARG A 78 6.08 6.51 20.74
CA ARG A 78 5.19 7.67 20.89
C ARG A 78 5.74 8.87 20.14
N PHE A 79 4.87 9.53 19.40
CA PHE A 79 5.12 10.82 18.79
C PHE A 79 3.97 11.76 19.12
N LYS A 80 4.26 12.78 19.93
CA LYS A 80 3.25 13.66 20.54
C LYS A 80 2.22 12.79 21.30
N ASN A 81 0.94 12.88 20.91
CA ASN A 81 -0.15 12.14 21.55
C ASN A 81 -0.53 10.86 20.80
N PHE A 82 0.25 10.47 19.79
CA PHE A 82 -0.02 9.31 18.93
C PHE A 82 0.98 8.18 19.19
N THR A 83 0.50 6.95 19.07
CA THR A 83 1.35 5.76 18.97
C THR A 83 1.60 5.50 17.49
N ILE A 84 2.87 5.35 17.11
CA ILE A 84 3.25 5.10 15.71
C ILE A 84 3.07 3.60 15.42
N ALA A 85 2.42 3.26 14.30
CA ALA A 85 2.31 1.89 13.86
C ALA A 85 3.58 1.43 13.13
N THR A 86 3.81 0.12 13.04
CA THR A 86 4.99 -0.44 12.35
C THR A 86 5.06 -0.06 10.86
N ASN A 87 3.93 0.26 10.24
CA ASN A 87 3.83 0.69 8.85
C ASN A 87 3.79 2.22 8.66
N GLY A 88 4.04 3.01 9.72
CA GLY A 88 4.05 4.47 9.68
C GLY A 88 2.73 5.08 10.13
#